data_AF-A0A850XKT5-F1
#
_entry.id   AF-A0A850XKT5-F1
#
_cell.length_a   1.000
_cell.length_b   1.000
_cell.length_c   1.000
_cell.angle_alpha   90.00
_cell.angle_beta   90.00
_cell.angle_gamma   90.00
#
_symmetry.space_group_name_H-M   'P 1'
#
loop_
_entity.id
_entity.type
_entity.pdbx_description
1 polymer ?
#
loop_
_entity_poly.entity_id
_entity_poly.type
_entity_poly.pdbx_seq_one_letter_code
_entity_poly.pdbx_strand_id
1 'polypeptide(L)'
;DYTEQPKLLKLMQACLEEHYSYCINGLCAFHSELRRPICKCLAGYNGERCEHLTLNSYAHTSYERYIAVGIGIGILTSGILAIIYCYVKKRCRKLKSPYKVCTGETAL
;
A
#
# COMPACT_ATOMS: atom_id res chain seq x y z
N ASP A 1 30.60 1.69 40.83
CA ASP A 1 29.28 1.51 40.21
C ASP A 1 28.34 2.68 40.55
N TYR A 2 28.75 3.92 40.19
CA TYR A 2 28.03 5.16 40.54
C TYR A 2 28.11 6.24 39.44
N THR A 3 28.78 5.94 38.32
CA THR A 3 29.05 6.89 37.22
C THR A 3 28.07 6.79 36.04
N GLU A 4 27.21 5.77 36.03
CA GLU A 4 26.20 5.52 34.98
C GLU A 4 24.86 6.23 35.25
N GLN A 5 24.53 6.51 36.52
CA GLN A 5 23.31 7.24 36.93
C GLN A 5 23.23 8.68 36.37
N PRO A 6 24.27 9.55 36.47
CA PRO A 6 24.15 10.94 36.02
C PRO A 6 24.10 11.09 34.50
N LYS A 7 24.66 10.12 33.76
CA LYS A 7 24.55 10.09 32.29
C LYS A 7 23.14 9.70 31.88
N LEU A 8 22.59 8.61 32.41
CA LEU A 8 21.24 8.16 32.08
C LEU A 8 20.19 9.23 32.40
N LEU A 9 20.36 9.95 33.52
CA LEU A 9 19.50 11.06 33.91
C LEU A 9 19.61 12.23 32.93
N LYS A 10 20.82 12.63 32.48
CA LYS A 10 20.99 13.62 31.40
C LYS A 10 20.43 13.16 30.05
N LEU A 11 20.56 11.88 29.71
CA LEU A 11 19.98 11.29 28.49
C LEU A 11 18.45 11.39 28.51
N MET A 12 17.84 11.06 29.65
CA MET A 12 16.40 11.15 29.86
C MET A 12 15.94 12.62 29.86
N GLN A 13 16.72 13.51 30.49
CA GLN A 13 16.50 14.96 30.47
C GLN A 13 16.59 15.54 29.06
N ALA A 14 17.45 15.05 28.16
CA ALA A 14 17.51 15.53 26.77
C ALA A 14 16.23 15.20 25.95
N CYS A 15 15.46 14.17 26.34
CA CYS A 15 14.12 13.93 25.80
C CYS A 15 13.02 14.67 26.60
N LEU A 16 13.33 15.23 27.80
CA LEU A 16 12.38 15.80 28.75
C LEU A 16 12.40 17.34 28.82
N GLU A 17 13.58 17.96 28.76
CA GLU A 17 13.83 19.40 28.79
C GLU A 17 13.80 19.95 27.37
N GLU A 18 12.59 20.15 26.87
CA GLU A 18 11.98 21.49 26.90
C GLU A 18 10.64 21.43 26.15
N HIS A 19 10.40 20.39 25.35
CA HIS A 19 9.07 20.06 24.89
C HIS A 19 8.98 18.54 24.69
N TYR A 20 7.99 17.90 25.31
CA TYR A 20 7.55 16.52 25.08
C TYR A 20 7.13 16.21 23.62
N SER A 21 7.68 16.93 22.64
CA SER A 21 7.21 17.01 21.26
C SER A 21 8.33 17.02 20.21
N TYR A 22 9.59 16.73 20.56
CA TYR A 22 10.60 16.56 19.50
C TYR A 22 10.20 15.39 18.58
N CYS A 23 9.90 14.21 19.13
CA CYS A 23 9.26 13.13 18.36
C CYS A 23 7.73 13.29 18.43
N ILE A 24 7.08 13.54 17.29
CA ILE A 24 5.63 13.75 17.23
C ILE A 24 4.89 12.41 17.29
N ASN A 25 5.26 11.46 16.42
CA ASN A 25 4.65 10.13 16.32
C ASN A 25 5.72 9.04 16.47
N GLY A 26 6.43 9.04 17.59
CA GLY A 26 7.51 8.08 17.80
C GLY A 26 8.07 8.08 19.22
N LEU A 27 9.01 7.18 19.44
CA LEU A 27 9.73 7.06 20.71
C LEU A 27 11.06 7.80 20.62
N CYS A 28 11.36 8.63 21.62
CA CYS A 28 12.65 9.33 21.73
C CYS A 28 13.72 8.36 22.27
N ALA A 29 14.86 8.30 21.58
CA ALA A 29 16.05 7.59 22.01
C ALA A 29 17.25 8.52 21.88
N PHE A 30 18.12 8.57 22.90
CA PHE A 30 19.32 9.41 22.83
C PHE A 30 20.51 8.60 22.34
N HIS A 31 21.23 9.14 21.36
CA HIS A 31 22.42 8.49 20.82
C HIS A 31 23.68 9.05 21.49
N SER A 32 24.39 8.19 22.23
CA SER A 32 25.52 8.57 23.09
C SER A 32 26.69 9.19 22.33
N GLU A 33 26.99 8.71 21.12
CA GLU A 33 28.11 9.18 20.30
C GLU A 33 27.84 10.55 19.67
N LEU A 34 26.63 10.76 19.15
CA LEU A 34 26.23 12.01 18.49
C LEU A 34 25.77 13.08 19.48
N ARG A 35 25.56 12.72 20.76
CA ARG A 35 25.00 13.58 21.82
C ARG A 35 23.71 14.31 21.39
N ARG A 36 22.84 13.62 20.65
CA ARG A 36 21.58 14.17 20.11
C ARG A 36 20.41 13.18 20.32
N PRO A 37 19.18 13.69 20.47
CA PRO A 37 17.97 12.86 20.43
C PRO A 37 17.71 12.35 19.01
N ILE A 38 17.24 11.11 18.90
CA ILE A 38 16.82 10.46 17.66
C ILE A 38 15.42 9.87 17.88
N CYS A 39 14.56 9.99 16.87
CA CYS A 39 13.20 9.45 16.94
C CYS A 39 13.10 8.08 16.26
N LYS A 40 12.47 7.12 16.95
CA LYS A 40 12.00 5.87 16.36
C LYS A 40 10.52 5.99 16.02
N CYS A 41 10.20 6.15 14.74
CA CYS A 41 8.83 6.40 14.30
C CYS A 41 7.89 5.20 14.46
N LEU A 42 6.63 5.50 14.78
CA LEU A 42 5.53 4.54 14.74
C LEU A 42 5.27 4.09 13.30
N ALA A 43 4.65 2.91 13.15
CA ALA A 43 4.33 2.37 11.84
C ALA A 43 3.49 3.37 11.03
N GLY A 44 3.92 3.64 9.79
CA GLY A 44 3.26 4.60 8.92
C GLY A 44 3.66 6.06 9.15
N TYR A 45 4.64 6.37 10.01
CA TYR A 45 5.21 7.71 10.15
C TYR A 45 6.70 7.73 9.77
N ASN A 46 7.17 8.86 9.24
CA ASN A 46 8.55 9.09 8.81
C ASN A 46 8.94 10.57 9.03
N GLY A 47 10.22 10.90 8.83
CA GLY A 47 10.81 12.21 9.10
C GLY A 47 11.70 12.19 10.34
N GLU A 48 12.58 13.19 10.48
CA GLU A 48 13.53 13.30 11.60
C GLU A 48 12.81 13.29 12.95
N ARG A 49 11.61 13.88 12.98
CA ARG A 49 10.72 13.99 14.14
C ARG A 49 9.46 13.14 14.02
N CYS A 50 9.37 12.26 13.01
CA CYS A 50 8.17 11.48 12.71
C CYS A 50 6.93 12.35 12.43
N GLU A 51 7.13 13.48 11.73
CA GLU A 51 6.04 14.41 11.39
C GLU A 51 5.22 13.99 10.16
N HIS A 52 5.78 13.17 9.28
CA HIS A 52 5.15 12.80 8.02
C HIS A 52 4.43 11.45 8.10
N LEU A 53 3.14 11.43 7.77
CA LEU A 53 2.40 10.18 7.56
C LEU A 53 2.81 9.57 6.21
N THR A 54 3.40 8.38 6.26
CA THR A 54 3.84 7.59 5.11
C THR A 54 2.67 6.74 4.59
N LEU A 55 1.71 7.41 3.96
CA LEU A 55 0.55 6.77 3.33
C LEU A 55 0.98 5.80 2.21
N ASN A 56 2.13 6.07 1.58
CA ASN A 56 2.61 5.34 0.42
C ASN A 56 3.16 3.94 0.74
N SER A 57 3.78 3.70 1.91
CA SER A 57 4.44 2.40 2.16
C SER A 57 3.45 1.30 2.58
N TYR A 58 2.45 1.65 3.40
CA TYR A 58 1.38 0.73 3.79
C TYR A 58 0.42 0.46 2.61
N ALA A 59 0.11 1.50 1.84
CA ALA A 59 -0.74 1.36 0.65
C ALA A 59 -0.01 0.61 -0.47
N HIS A 60 1.23 0.94 -0.84
CA HIS A 60 1.90 0.28 -1.97
C HIS A 60 2.04 -1.23 -1.76
N THR A 61 2.52 -1.72 -0.61
CA THR A 61 2.81 -3.16 -0.50
C THR A 61 1.55 -4.04 -0.64
N SER A 62 0.41 -3.55 -0.16
CA SER A 62 -0.87 -4.25 -0.24
C SER A 62 -1.56 -4.00 -1.58
N TYR A 63 -1.64 -2.74 -2.02
CA TYR A 63 -2.35 -2.31 -3.23
C TYR A 63 -1.73 -2.87 -4.50
N GLU A 64 -0.39 -2.90 -4.62
CA GLU A 64 0.31 -3.45 -5.79
C GLU A 64 -0.07 -4.93 -6.04
N ARG A 65 -0.20 -5.72 -4.97
CA ARG A 65 -0.64 -7.13 -5.07
C ARG A 65 -2.08 -7.23 -5.56
N TYR A 66 -2.97 -6.38 -5.06
CA TYR A 66 -4.38 -6.37 -5.49
C TYR A 66 -4.55 -5.87 -6.93
N ILE A 67 -3.77 -4.88 -7.37
CA ILE A 67 -3.77 -4.41 -8.76
C ILE A 67 -3.37 -5.54 -9.71
N ALA A 68 -2.26 -6.23 -9.41
CA ALA A 68 -1.78 -7.31 -10.26
C ALA A 68 -2.82 -8.44 -10.41
N VAL A 69 -3.47 -8.81 -9.32
CA VAL A 69 -4.57 -9.80 -9.33
C VAL A 69 -5.76 -9.29 -10.15
N GLY A 70 -6.15 -8.03 -9.97
CA GLY A 70 -7.26 -7.41 -10.71
C GLY A 70 -7.04 -7.41 -12.22
N ILE A 71 -5.82 -7.06 -12.67
CA ILE A 71 -5.44 -7.09 -14.09
C ILE A 71 -5.50 -8.52 -14.63
N GLY A 72 -4.99 -9.50 -13.87
CA GLY A 72 -5.02 -10.90 -14.25
C GLY A 72 -6.45 -11.42 -14.49
N ILE A 73 -7.36 -11.11 -13.55
CA ILE A 73 -8.78 -11.47 -13.67
C ILE A 73 -9.40 -10.80 -14.90
N GLY A 74 -9.17 -9.49 -15.09
CA GLY A 74 -9.72 -8.73 -16.22
C GLY A 74 -9.31 -9.30 -17.58
N ILE A 75 -8.04 -9.68 -17.74
CA ILE A 75 -7.52 -10.29 -18.98
C ILE A 75 -8.16 -11.66 -19.21
N LEU A 76 -8.25 -12.50 -18.18
CA LEU A 76 -8.87 -13.82 -18.27
C LEU A 76 -10.34 -13.72 -18.66
N THR A 77 -11.10 -12.84 -18.01
CA THR A 77 -12.52 -12.64 -18.31
C THR A 77 -12.74 -12.09 -19.72
N SER A 78 -11.92 -11.12 -20.13
CA SER A 78 -11.98 -10.54 -21.48
C SER A 78 -11.67 -11.59 -22.55
N GLY A 79 -10.64 -12.41 -22.32
CA GLY A 79 -10.28 -13.52 -23.22
C GLY A 79 -11.41 -14.54 -23.37
N ILE A 80 -12.03 -14.96 -22.27
CA ILE A 80 -13.17 -15.90 -22.29
C ILE A 80 -14.36 -15.31 -23.05
N LEU A 81 -14.72 -14.05 -22.77
CA LEU A 81 -15.81 -13.36 -23.47
C LEU A 81 -15.54 -13.23 -24.97
N ALA A 82 -14.31 -12.89 -25.35
CA ALA A 82 -13.90 -12.82 -26.75
C ALA A 82 -14.02 -14.18 -27.44
N ILE A 83 -13.57 -15.25 -26.77
CA ILE A 83 -13.69 -16.63 -27.26
C ILE A 83 -15.15 -17.02 -27.45
N ILE A 84 -16.01 -16.79 -26.45
CA ILE A 84 -17.46 -17.06 -26.54
C ILE A 84 -18.08 -16.28 -27.69
N TYR A 85 -17.80 -14.98 -27.79
CA TYR A 85 -18.27 -14.14 -28.89
C TYR A 85 -17.83 -14.67 -30.25
N CYS A 86 -16.56 -15.08 -30.40
CA CYS A 86 -16.04 -15.71 -31.61
C CYS A 86 -16.74 -17.04 -31.91
N TYR A 87 -17.01 -17.87 -30.91
CA TYR A 87 -17.73 -19.13 -31.06
C TYR A 87 -19.18 -18.91 -31.51
N VAL A 88 -19.91 -18.01 -30.86
CA VAL A 88 -21.28 -17.64 -31.25
C VAL A 88 -21.29 -17.07 -32.65
N LYS A 89 -20.40 -16.13 -32.97
CA LYS A 89 -20.27 -15.56 -34.32
C LYS A 89 -19.94 -16.64 -35.36
N LYS A 90 -19.06 -17.60 -35.05
CA LYS A 90 -18.70 -18.72 -35.94
C LYS A 90 -19.87 -19.69 -36.13
N ARG A 91 -20.58 -20.05 -35.05
CA ARG A 91 -21.79 -20.89 -35.11
C ARG A 91 -22.90 -20.21 -35.90
N CYS A 92 -23.16 -18.93 -35.66
CA CYS A 92 -24.11 -18.14 -36.45
C CYS A 92 -23.68 -18.06 -37.93
N ARG A 93 -22.39 -17.94 -38.25
CA ARG A 93 -21.92 -18.00 -39.65
C ARG A 93 -22.06 -19.38 -40.27
N LYS A 94 -21.90 -20.46 -39.49
CA LYS A 94 -22.12 -21.83 -39.95
C LYS A 94 -23.61 -22.14 -40.16
N LEU A 95 -24.49 -21.64 -39.29
CA LEU A 95 -25.96 -21.73 -39.46
C LEU A 95 -26.51 -20.77 -40.53
N LYS A 96 -25.81 -19.68 -40.87
CA LYS A 96 -26.16 -18.77 -41.98
C LYS A 96 -25.98 -19.37 -43.38
N SER A 97 -25.65 -20.66 -43.47
CA SER A 97 -25.96 -21.49 -44.64
C SER A 97 -27.26 -22.26 -44.33
N PRO A 98 -28.42 -22.04 -44.99
CA PRO A 98 -28.88 -20.99 -45.90
C PRO A 98 -30.28 -20.42 -45.53
N TYR A 99 -30.50 -19.80 -44.35
CA TYR A 99 -31.63 -18.86 -44.12
C TYR A 99 -31.42 -17.98 -42.87
N LYS A 100 -31.84 -16.70 -42.95
CA LYS A 100 -31.66 -15.64 -41.93
C LYS A 100 -32.60 -15.83 -40.73
N VAL A 101 -32.12 -15.52 -39.52
CA VAL A 101 -32.48 -14.37 -38.64
C VAL A 101 -31.96 -14.70 -37.23
N CYS A 102 -31.04 -13.89 -36.69
CA CYS A 102 -30.82 -13.86 -35.25
C CYS A 102 -31.28 -12.49 -34.79
N THR A 103 -32.51 -12.43 -34.29
CA THR A 103 -33.02 -11.31 -33.51
C THR A 103 -32.13 -11.21 -32.28
N GLY A 104 -31.31 -10.16 -32.18
CA GLY A 104 -30.65 -9.83 -30.93
C GLY A 104 -31.71 -9.27 -30.00
N GLU A 105 -32.39 -10.14 -29.24
CA GLU A 105 -33.17 -9.72 -28.09
C GLU A 105 -32.23 -9.08 -27.06
N THR A 106 -32.34 -7.76 -26.99
CA THR A 106 -32.35 -6.92 -25.79
C THR A 106 -31.79 -7.54 -24.51
N ALA A 107 -30.67 -7.00 -24.04
CA ALA A 107 -30.35 -6.99 -22.61
C ALA A 107 -30.32 -5.51 -22.18
N LEU A 108 -31.39 -5.15 -21.44
CA LEU A 108 -31.57 -3.93 -20.66
C LEU A 108 -30.42 -3.77 -19.65
#